data_AF-A0A9D9DZR2-F1
#
_entry.id   AF-A0A9D9DZR2-F1
#
_cell.length_a   1.000
_cell.length_b   1.000
_cell.length_c   1.000
_cell.angle_alpha   90.00
_cell.angle_beta   90.00
_cell.angle_gamma   90.00
#
_symmetry.space_group_name_H-M   'P 1'
#
loop_
_entity.id
_entity.type
_entity.pdbx_description
1 polymer ?
#
loop_
_entity_poly.entity_id
_entity_poly.type
_entity_poly.pdbx_seq_one_letter_code
_entity_poly.pdbx_strand_id
1 'polypeptide(L)' 'IKAKKEEPNVPMQDGVTLRDAEKSAIVRALQRWEGNRTHAAKELEISRRTLISKIQEYDIEL' A
#
# COMPACT_ATOMS: atom_id res chain seq x y z
N ILE A 1 27.86 -3.10 36.73
CA ILE A 1 27.95 -3.05 35.24
C ILE A 1 26.56 -3.37 34.72
N LYS A 2 25.87 -2.40 34.11
CA LYS A 2 24.44 -2.54 33.74
C LYS A 2 24.29 -3.54 32.59
N ALA A 3 23.60 -4.65 32.85
CA ALA A 3 23.17 -5.60 31.83
C ALA A 3 22.21 -4.90 30.86
N LYS A 4 22.60 -4.83 29.58
CA LYS A 4 21.68 -4.48 28.49
C LYS A 4 20.75 -5.67 28.32
N LYS A 5 19.47 -5.47 28.63
CA LYS A 5 18.43 -6.47 28.40
C LYS A 5 18.26 -6.62 26.89
N GLU A 6 18.53 -7.81 26.37
CA GLU A 6 18.09 -8.21 25.05
C GLU A 6 16.57 -8.41 25.13
N GLU A 7 15.83 -7.50 24.52
CA GLU A 7 14.39 -7.61 24.40
C GLU A 7 14.07 -8.70 23.35
N PRO A 8 13.14 -9.62 23.62
CA PRO A 8 12.86 -10.72 22.72
C PRO A 8 12.29 -10.20 21.41
N ASN A 9 12.97 -10.52 20.29
CA ASN A 9 12.43 -10.35 18.94
C ASN A 9 11.30 -11.37 18.72
N VAL A 10 10.12 -11.02 19.20
CA VAL A 10 8.88 -11.73 18.87
C VAL A 10 8.55 -11.41 17.41
N PRO A 11 8.44 -12.41 16.50
CA PRO A 11 7.86 -12.17 15.19
C PRO A 11 6.38 -11.88 15.42
N MET A 12 6.04 -10.60 15.45
CA MET A 12 4.66 -10.14 15.38
C MET A 12 4.08 -10.78 14.12
N GLN A 13 3.04 -11.60 14.27
CA GLN A 13 2.35 -12.15 13.12
C GLN A 13 1.88 -10.96 12.27
N ASP A 14 2.52 -10.74 11.12
CA ASP A 14 2.34 -9.54 10.31
C ASP A 14 0.93 -9.52 9.72
N GLY A 15 -0.02 -9.02 10.50
CA GLY A 15 -1.34 -8.65 9.99
C GLY A 15 -1.15 -7.65 8.87
N VAL A 16 -1.76 -7.90 7.72
CA VAL A 16 -1.78 -6.95 6.58
C VAL A 16 -2.20 -5.60 7.12
N THR A 17 -1.32 -4.60 7.06
CA THR A 17 -1.67 -3.26 7.51
C THR A 17 -2.71 -2.67 6.56
N LEU A 18 -3.50 -1.70 7.03
CA LEU A 18 -4.40 -0.96 6.13
C LEU A 18 -3.65 -0.33 4.95
N ARG A 19 -2.39 0.06 5.18
CA ARG A 19 -1.51 0.63 4.14
C ARG A 19 -1.13 -0.41 3.08
N ASP A 20 -0.82 -1.63 3.48
CA ASP A 20 -0.49 -2.72 2.54
C ASP A 20 -1.74 -3.18 1.77
N ALA A 21 -2.88 -3.22 2.43
CA ALA A 21 -4.17 -3.50 1.80
C ALA A 21 -4.54 -2.43 0.76
N GLU A 22 -4.38 -1.15 1.10
CA GLU A 22 -4.63 -0.03 0.18
C GLU A 22 -3.66 -0.08 -1.01
N LYS A 23 -2.35 -0.23 -0.77
CA LYS A 23 -1.34 -0.36 -1.84
C LYS A 23 -1.68 -1.52 -2.78
N SER A 24 -2.05 -2.68 -2.23
CA SER A 24 -2.41 -3.86 -3.01
C SER A 24 -3.68 -3.63 -3.85
N ALA A 25 -4.69 -2.95 -3.31
CA ALA A 25 -5.90 -2.60 -4.04
C ALA A 25 -5.59 -1.67 -5.24
N ILE A 26 -4.74 -0.67 -5.03
CA ILE A 26 -4.30 0.28 -6.06
C ILE A 26 -3.55 -0.43 -7.19
N VAL A 27 -2.58 -1.28 -6.86
CA VAL A 27 -1.81 -2.03 -7.86
C VAL A 27 -2.73 -2.93 -8.69
N ARG A 28 -3.64 -3.67 -8.04
CA ARG A 28 -4.56 -4.58 -8.72
C ARG A 28 -5.52 -3.85 -9.66
N ALA A 29 -6.08 -2.71 -9.22
CA ALA A 29 -6.95 -1.90 -10.06
C ALA A 29 -6.19 -1.35 -11.28
N LEU A 30 -4.96 -0.86 -11.08
CA LEU A 30 -4.14 -0.35 -12.18
C LEU A 30 -3.78 -1.46 -13.18
N GLN A 31 -3.42 -2.66 -12.72
CA GLN A 31 -3.15 -3.80 -13.60
C GLN A 31 -4.38 -4.22 -14.40
N ARG A 32 -5.56 -4.31 -13.75
CA ARG A 32 -6.82 -4.69 -14.40
C ARG A 32 -7.20 -3.75 -15.54
N TRP A 33 -6.91 -2.46 -15.37
CA TRP A 33 -7.22 -1.41 -16.35
C TRP A 33 -5.99 -1.00 -17.17
N GLU A 34 -4.96 -1.83 -17.24
CA GLU A 34 -3.77 -1.62 -18.09
C GLU A 34 -3.10 -0.24 -17.86
N GLY A 35 -3.03 0.18 -16.59
CA GLY A 35 -2.48 1.47 -16.18
C GLY A 35 -3.43 2.66 -16.37
N ASN A 36 -4.66 2.46 -16.85
CA ASN A 36 -5.63 3.53 -17.03
C ASN A 36 -6.13 4.07 -15.67
N ARG A 37 -5.48 5.14 -15.23
CA ARG A 37 -5.72 5.80 -13.93
C ARG A 37 -7.14 6.32 -13.76
N THR A 38 -7.85 6.65 -14.83
CA THR A 38 -9.25 7.13 -14.73
C THR A 38 -10.18 5.97 -14.38
N HIS A 39 -10.03 4.82 -15.05
CA HIS A 39 -10.84 3.64 -14.78
C HIS A 39 -10.48 2.98 -13.44
N ALA A 40 -9.20 2.88 -13.12
CA ALA A 40 -8.74 2.36 -11.83
C ALA A 40 -9.26 3.21 -10.65
N ALA A 41 -9.25 4.54 -10.77
CA ALA A 41 -9.79 5.44 -9.74
C ALA A 41 -11.30 5.26 -9.57
N LYS A 42 -12.03 5.09 -10.70
CA LYS A 42 -13.48 4.82 -10.68
C LYS A 42 -13.80 3.50 -10.00
N GLU A 43 -13.03 2.44 -10.25
CA GLU A 43 -13.21 1.14 -9.58
C GLU A 43 -12.98 1.23 -8.07
N LEU A 44 -12.00 2.02 -7.64
CA LEU A 44 -11.67 2.23 -6.23
C LEU A 44 -12.55 3.29 -5.55
N GLU A 45 -13.53 3.86 -6.25
CA GLU A 45 -14.42 4.92 -5.76
C GLU A 45 -13.69 6.14 -5.20
N ILE A 46 -12.53 6.47 -5.77
CA ILE A 46 -11.73 7.66 -5.42
C ILE A 46 -11.57 8.58 -6.61
N SER A 47 -11.21 9.84 -6.34
CA SER A 47 -10.87 10.76 -7.41
C SER A 47 -9.57 10.34 -8.11
N ARG A 48 -9.46 10.60 -9.42
CA ARG A 48 -8.21 10.38 -10.17
C ARG A 48 -7.01 11.08 -9.53
N ARG A 49 -7.23 12.26 -8.92
CA ARG A 49 -6.17 13.00 -8.22
C ARG A 49 -5.69 12.25 -6.97
N THR A 50 -6.62 11.70 -6.18
CA THR A 50 -6.28 10.84 -5.03
C THR A 50 -5.45 9.65 -5.46
N LEU A 51 -5.85 8.96 -6.53
CA LEU A 51 -5.09 7.82 -7.06
C LEU A 51 -3.66 8.22 -7.45
N ILE A 52 -3.47 9.35 -8.14
CA ILE A 52 -2.12 9.84 -8.51
C ILE A 52 -1.27 10.12 -7.28
N SER A 53 -1.81 10.79 -6.26
CA SER A 53 -1.10 11.05 -5.02
C SER A 53 -0.71 9.75 -4.30
N LYS A 54 -1.59 8.75 -4.30
CA LYS A 54 -1.30 7.45 -3.69
C LYS A 54 -0.26 6.64 -4.45
N ILE A 55 -0.26 6.70 -5.79
CA ILE A 55 0.80 6.10 -6.61
C ILE A 55 2.17 6.68 -6.23
N GLN A 56 2.24 8.00 -6.03
CA GLN A 56 3.48 8.67 -5.59
C GLN A 56 3.84 8.32 -4.14
N GLU A 57 2.87 8.30 -3.23
CA GLU A 57 3.07 7.96 -1.80
C GLU A 57 3.63 6.53 -1.62
N TYR A 58 3.20 5.61 -2.49
CA TYR A 58 3.58 4.20 -2.43
C TYR A 58 4.69 3.78 -3.37
N ASP A 59 5.24 4.73 -4.14
CA ASP A 59 6.27 4.50 -5.15
C ASP A 59 5.88 3.33 -6.08
N ILE A 60 4.65 3.41 -6.62
CA ILE A 60 4.11 2.36 -7.48
C ILE A 60 4.60 2.61 -8.91
N GLU A 61 5.53 1.77 -9.36
CA GLU A 61 5.98 1.68 -10.74
C GLU A 61 5.08 0.72 -11.53
N LEU A 62 4.56 1.17 -12.68
CA LEU A 62 3.63 0.43 -13.55
C LEU A 62 4.03 0.60 -15.01
#